data_AF-A0A2Z6ZU46-F1
#
_entry.id   AF-A0A2Z6ZU46-F1
#
_cell.length_a   1.000
_cell.length_b   1.000
_cell.length_c   1.000
_cell.angle_alpha   90.00
_cell.angle_beta   90.00
_cell.angle_gamma   90.00
#
_symmetry.space_group_name_H-M   'P 1'
#
loop_
_entity.id
_entity.type
_entity.pdbx_description
1 polymer ?
#
loop_
_entity_poly.entity_id
_entity_poly.type
_entity_poly.pdbx_seq_one_letter_code
_entity_poly.pdbx_strand_id
1 'polypeptide(L)' 'SRDPRGDFKASMVDMILAKQMFGAEELERLLICFLSLNSVRYHGLIFEVFSEICEALFRILSLPFFF' A
#
# COMPACT_ATOMS: atom_id res chain seq x y z
N SER A 1 -5.45 0.48 16.28
CA SER A 1 -6.13 -0.66 16.93
C SER A 1 -5.08 -1.50 17.68
N ARG A 2 -5.37 -2.75 18.05
CA ARG A 2 -4.38 -3.69 18.61
C ARG A 2 -3.52 -4.38 17.54
N ASP A 3 -3.88 -4.23 16.26
CA ASP A 3 -3.14 -4.77 15.11
C ASP A 3 -2.76 -3.64 14.12
N PRO A 4 -1.64 -2.95 14.36
CA PRO A 4 -1.18 -1.90 13.44
C PRO A 4 -0.94 -2.40 12.01
N ARG A 5 -0.55 -3.67 11.83
CA ARG A 5 -0.28 -4.23 10.49
C ARG A 5 -1.57 -4.33 9.69
N GLY A 6 -2.60 -4.94 10.29
CA GLY A 6 -3.93 -5.04 9.70
C GLY A 6 -4.53 -3.67 9.40
N ASP A 7 -4.40 -2.73 10.34
CA ASP A 7 -4.91 -1.35 10.18
C ASP A 7 -4.27 -0.64 8.98
N PHE A 8 -2.94 -0.71 8.84
CA PHE A 8 -2.24 -0.12 7.69
C PHE A 8 -2.63 -0.79 6.38
N LYS A 9 -2.70 -2.13 6.36
CA LYS A 9 -3.04 -2.88 5.15
C LYS A 9 -4.44 -2.54 4.66
N ALA A 10 -5.43 -2.54 5.56
CA ALA A 10 -6.80 -2.16 5.23
C ALA A 10 -6.85 -0.73 4.70
N SER A 11 -6.25 0.22 5.41
CA SER A 11 -6.28 1.64 5.02
C SER A 11 -5.62 1.91 3.66
N MET A 12 -4.50 1.26 3.36
CA MET A 12 -3.82 1.39 2.07
C MET A 12 -4.64 0.79 0.93
N VAL A 13 -5.18 -0.42 1.12
CA VAL A 13 -6.03 -1.08 0.11
C VAL A 13 -7.28 -0.26 -0.17
N ASP A 14 -7.94 0.23 0.88
CA ASP A 14 -9.13 1.08 0.74
C ASP A 14 -8.81 2.36 -0.07
N MET A 15 -7.68 3.01 0.19
CA MET A 15 -7.25 4.19 -0.58
C MET A 15 -6.95 3.86 -2.04
N ILE A 16 -6.23 2.76 -2.30
CA ILE A 16 -5.89 2.32 -3.65
C ILE A 16 -7.16 2.04 -4.46
N LEU A 17 -8.11 1.31 -3.90
CA LEU A 17 -9.35 0.95 -4.58
C LEU A 17 -10.26 2.17 -4.75
N ALA A 18 -10.46 2.97 -3.70
CA ALA A 18 -11.36 4.12 -3.73
C ALA A 18 -10.87 5.23 -4.67
N LYS A 19 -9.55 5.42 -4.79
CA LYS A 19 -8.94 6.45 -5.64
C LYS A 19 -8.38 5.91 -6.95
N GLN A 20 -8.50 4.61 -7.20
CA GLN A 20 -7.96 3.91 -8.38
C GLN A 20 -6.45 4.15 -8.61
N MET A 21 -5.68 4.13 -7.52
CA MET A 21 -4.25 4.42 -7.53
C MET A 21 -3.46 3.18 -7.96
N PHE A 22 -3.34 2.95 -9.26
CA PHE A 22 -2.61 1.81 -9.83
C PHE A 22 -1.29 2.22 -10.51
N GLY A 23 -1.05 3.53 -10.66
CA GLY A 23 0.21 4.06 -11.19
C GLY A 23 1.32 4.09 -10.14
N ALA A 24 2.57 3.92 -10.60
CA ALA A 24 3.74 3.96 -9.73
C ALA A 24 3.86 5.28 -8.93
N GLU A 25 3.61 6.41 -9.59
CA GLU A 25 3.68 7.75 -8.97
C GLU A 25 2.59 7.95 -7.90
N GLU A 26 1.41 7.37 -8.10
CA GLU A 26 0.31 7.44 -7.13
C GLU A 26 0.63 6.59 -5.90
N LEU A 27 1.12 5.38 -6.10
CA LEU A 27 1.55 4.48 -5.02
C LEU A 27 2.72 5.07 -4.23
N GLU A 28 3.68 5.72 -4.90
CA GLU A 28 4.77 6.44 -4.24
C GLU A 28 4.23 7.58 -3.35
N ARG A 29 3.29 8.39 -3.86
CA ARG A 29 2.63 9.44 -3.07
C ARG A 29 1.89 8.87 -1.87
N LEU A 30 1.23 7.72 -2.03
CA LEU A 30 0.55 7.03 -0.93
C LEU A 30 1.55 6.64 0.17
N LEU A 31 2.67 6.02 -0.20
CA LEU A 31 3.73 5.64 0.73
C LEU A 31 4.28 6.86 1.49
N ILE A 32 4.63 7.93 0.77
CA ILE A 32 5.16 9.18 1.36
C ILE A 32 4.15 9.76 2.36
N CYS A 33 2.86 9.74 2.02
CA CYS A 33 1.79 10.22 2.90
C CYS A 33 1.74 9.41 4.21
N PHE A 34 1.73 8.08 4.13
CA PHE A 34 1.74 7.23 5.32
C PHE A 34 3.00 7.42 6.19
N LEU A 35 4.17 7.53 5.58
CA LEU A 35 5.41 7.80 6.30
C LEU A 35 5.39 9.17 7.00
N SER A 36 4.84 10.19 6.34
CA SER A 36 4.78 11.55 6.89
C SER A 36 3.78 11.69 8.04
N LEU A 37 2.65 10.97 7.96
CA LEU A 37 1.58 11.04 8.95
C LEU A 37 1.82 10.18 10.19
N ASN A 38 2.77 9.24 10.14
CA ASN A 38 2.99 8.27 11.22
C ASN A 38 4.39 8.40 11.83
N SER A 39 4.50 8.09 13.12
CA SER A 39 5.78 8.07 13.83
C SER A 39 6.78 7.11 13.18
N VAL A 40 8.06 7.48 13.18
CA VAL A 40 9.18 6.69 12.63
C VAL A 40 9.20 5.24 13.14
N ARG A 41 8.71 4.99 14.35
CA ARG A 41 8.57 3.63 14.90
C ARG A 41 7.73 2.68 14.04
N TYR A 42 6.83 3.22 13.22
CA TYR A 42 5.96 2.46 12.32
C TYR A 42 6.50 2.39 10.88
N HIS A 43 7.55 3.15 10.52
CA HIS A 43 8.00 3.24 9.13
C HIS A 43 8.42 1.89 8.56
N GLY A 44 9.09 1.05 9.36
CA GLY A 44 9.42 -0.33 8.94
C GLY A 44 8.17 -1.14 8.61
N LEU A 45 7.16 -1.11 9.50
CA LEU A 45 5.91 -1.82 9.29
C LEU A 45 5.10 -1.29 8.09
N ILE A 46 5.09 0.02 7.89
CA ILE A 46 4.46 0.69 6.74
C ILE A 46 5.12 0.22 5.45
N PHE A 47 6.46 0.17 5.41
CA PHE A 47 7.21 -0.27 4.23
C PHE A 47 6.97 -1.74 3.91
N GLU A 48 6.94 -2.61 4.93
CA GLU A 48 6.61 -4.03 4.76
C GLU A 48 5.22 -4.22 4.15
N VAL A 49 4.19 -3.59 4.74
CA VAL A 49 2.80 -3.71 4.27
C VAL A 49 2.66 -3.15 2.86
N PHE A 50 3.27 -2.00 2.58
CA PHE A 50 3.25 -1.40 1.24
C PHE A 50 3.90 -2.33 0.20
N SER A 51 5.04 -2.93 0.53
CA SER A 51 5.74 -3.86 -0.37
C SER A 51 4.89 -5.09 -0.68
N GLU A 52 4.23 -5.69 0.32
CA GLU A 52 3.30 -6.81 0.10
C GLU A 52 2.16 -6.44 -0.87
N ILE A 53 1.61 -5.24 -0.72
CA ILE A 53 0.52 -4.75 -1.59
C ILE A 53 1.03 -4.57 -3.02
N CYS A 54 2.19 -3.94 -3.19
CA CYS A 54 2.81 -3.76 -4.52
C CYS A 54 3.11 -5.10 -5.20
N GLU A 55 3.65 -6.08 -4.47
CA GLU A 55 3.89 -7.43 -5.00
C GLU A 55 2.59 -8.12 -5.43
N ALA A 56 1.52 -7.99 -4.63
CA ALA A 56 0.21 -8.53 -4.98
C ALA A 56 -0.39 -7.87 -6.22
N LEU A 57 -0.34 -6.53 -6.30
CA LEU A 57 -0.80 -5.78 -7.47
C LEU A 57 -0.01 -6.16 -8.72
N PHE A 58 1.32 -6.19 -8.64
CA PHE A 58 2.17 -6.57 -9.76
C PHE A 58 1.88 -8.00 -10.24
N ARG A 59 1.72 -8.94 -9.29
CA ARG A 59 1.33 -10.32 -9.61
C ARG A 59 0.00 -10.35 -10.37
N ILE A 60 -1.03 -9.64 -9.91
CA ILE A 60 -2.35 -9.61 -10.55
C ILE A 60 -2.27 -8.99 -11.94
N LEU A 61 -1.59 -7.84 -12.07
CA LEU A 61 -1.43 -7.15 -13.34
C LEU A 61 -0.64 -8.00 -14.33
N SER A 62 0.33 -8.80 -13.88
CA SER A 62 1.11 -9.71 -14.73
C SER A 62 0.35 -10.98 -15.18
N LEU A 63 -0.88 -11.22 -14.69
CA LEU A 63 -1.67 -12.38 -15.09
C LEU A 63 -2.15 -12.22 -16.54
N PRO A 64 -2.13 -13.30 -17.36
CA PRO A 64 -2.50 -13.27 -18.77
C PRO A 64 -3.99 -12.97 -19.04
N PHE A 65 -4.80 -12.83 -18.00
CA PHE A 65 -6.21 -12.44 -18.09
C PHE A 65 -6.42 -10.91 -18.03
N PHE A 66 -5.39 -10.14 -17.69
CA PHE A 66 -5.43 -8.68 -17.55
C PHE A 66 -4.67 -7.93 -18.66
N PHE A 67 -4.18 -8.64 -19.69
CA PHE A 67 -3.56 -8.09 -20.91
C PHE A 67 -4.22 -8.65 -22.17
#